data_AF-A0A0G0LWP6-F1
#
_entry.id   AF-A0A0G0LWP6-F1
#
_cell.length_a   1.000
_cell.length_b   1.000
_cell.length_c   1.000
_cell.angle_alpha   90.00
_cell.angle_beta   90.00
_cell.angle_gamma   90.00
#
_symmetry.space_group_name_H-M   'P 1'
#
loop_
_entity.id
_entity.type
_entity.pdbx_description
1 polymer ?
#
loop_
_entity_poly.entity_id
_entity_poly.type
_entity_poly.pdbx_seq_one_letter_code
_entity_poly.pdbx_strand_id
1 'polypeptide(L)'
;MVLEAISRKEQIRALSYKTLNPVRPTLRVVPNGVSQEINDMITTQGRIEQAMFDWEELGLDEPGLDPKKRIGSGRFAFLVHPRSMGYDVPRQFPYLSRKYFDAETIKREFLKIPPFRASMITGVKDKNNNLVEGYVIIATILPEQLSLAVTPREERKAIGYMKENVEDTLRLGYQLGADGIGLGALSGTFTKMGKATEEKYPEIGITTGHSFTSQLIRDTFIAATDRLAMNDLGSLEVAVVGAGGSIGESAARFCAGRVGRMTLFDLGAKENIMQQFIEINKKSSNTEINCVTVVNGKDPKYELLKNADVVICASTATEPFIRSDWLKKGALVIDDSAPFNIGQGVVESVGGVTLHVVARTPDGVGFNFPFGLATEDSIFACGVEITALAMAGKLKEGHTGPSNEDSIQRIAPIVTAAGFGLAPFQSFGVLVTDQDFEIAKKVRQGRLTP
;
A
#
# COMPACT_ATOMS: atom_id res chain seq x y z
N MET A 1 -49.08 -18.84 -2.60
CA MET A 1 -48.90 -19.81 -1.49
C MET A 1 -47.40 -20.04 -1.37
N VAL A 2 -46.64 -19.47 -0.45
CA VAL A 2 -46.92 -19.01 0.92
C VAL A 2 -46.21 -17.66 1.12
N LEU A 3 -47.00 -16.59 1.05
CA LEU A 3 -46.69 -15.23 1.49
C LEU A 3 -47.69 -14.98 2.62
N GLU A 4 -47.31 -15.28 3.87
CA GLU A 4 -48.00 -14.89 5.11
C GLU A 4 -47.33 -15.59 6.30
N ALA A 5 -46.23 -15.02 6.78
CA ALA A 5 -45.75 -15.22 8.15
C ALA A 5 -44.59 -14.26 8.38
N ILE A 6 -44.92 -13.07 8.87
CA ILE A 6 -44.22 -12.32 9.94
C ILE A 6 -44.99 -11.00 10.03
N SER A 7 -46.21 -11.11 10.57
CA SER A 7 -46.93 -10.04 11.23
C SER A 7 -47.10 -10.51 12.66
N ARG A 8 -46.29 -9.95 13.56
CA ARG A 8 -46.52 -9.74 15.00
C ARG A 8 -45.19 -9.56 15.71
N LYS A 9 -44.70 -8.32 15.72
CA LYS A 9 -44.14 -7.63 16.90
C LYS A 9 -43.71 -6.21 16.52
N GLU A 10 -44.67 -5.42 16.07
CA GLU A 10 -44.66 -3.98 16.34
C GLU A 10 -45.93 -3.67 17.10
N GLN A 11 -45.79 -3.31 18.38
CA GLN A 11 -46.59 -2.27 19.02
C GLN A 11 -45.99 -1.98 20.40
N ILE A 12 -45.96 -0.68 20.73
CA ILE A 12 -45.52 -0.03 21.98
C ILE A 12 -44.00 0.31 21.94
N ARG A 13 -43.54 1.57 21.93
CA ARG A 13 -44.11 2.87 22.33
C ARG A 13 -43.30 3.99 21.67
N ALA A 14 -43.99 4.98 21.11
CA ALA A 14 -43.41 6.29 20.85
C ALA A 14 -43.25 7.05 22.17
N LEU A 15 -42.09 7.67 22.39
CA LEU A 15 -41.96 8.85 23.25
C LEU A 15 -40.91 9.80 22.65
N SER A 16 -41.34 11.04 22.53
CA SER A 16 -40.72 12.21 21.95
C SER A 16 -39.33 12.55 22.47
N TYR A 17 -38.45 13.04 21.58
CA TYR A 17 -37.69 14.28 21.85
C TYR A 17 -37.48 15.06 20.55
N LYS A 18 -37.95 16.31 20.56
CA LYS A 18 -37.73 17.34 19.55
C LYS A 18 -36.33 17.95 19.73
N THR A 19 -35.83 18.49 18.61
CA THR A 19 -34.78 19.52 18.45
C THR A 19 -33.33 19.15 18.75
N LEU A 20 -32.57 18.86 17.69
CA LEU A 20 -31.48 19.67 17.14
C LEU A 20 -31.14 19.08 15.76
N ASN A 21 -31.08 19.91 14.70
CA ASN A 21 -30.79 19.48 13.33
C ASN A 21 -29.27 19.23 13.16
N PRO A 22 -28.80 18.01 12.84
CA PRO A 22 -27.59 17.83 12.06
C PRO A 22 -28.00 17.79 10.58
N VAL A 23 -27.27 18.54 9.77
CA VAL A 23 -27.38 18.53 8.30
C VAL A 23 -27.20 17.08 7.83
N ARG A 24 -28.29 16.43 7.40
CA ARG A 24 -28.22 15.14 6.71
C ARG A 24 -27.38 15.33 5.45
N PRO A 25 -26.39 14.46 5.16
CA PRO A 25 -25.81 14.43 3.83
C PRO A 25 -26.96 14.10 2.86
N THR A 26 -27.20 15.00 1.91
CA THR A 26 -28.08 14.75 0.79
C THR A 26 -27.51 13.56 0.02
N LEU A 27 -28.03 12.36 0.32
CA LEU A 27 -27.95 11.20 -0.55
C LEU A 27 -28.41 11.65 -1.93
N ARG A 28 -27.45 11.82 -2.85
CA ARG A 28 -27.76 11.98 -4.27
C ARG A 28 -28.53 10.74 -4.68
N VAL A 29 -29.74 10.97 -5.18
CA VAL A 29 -30.59 9.96 -5.82
C VAL A 29 -29.75 9.24 -6.87
N VAL A 30 -29.47 7.97 -6.62
CA VAL A 30 -28.81 7.08 -7.58
C VAL A 30 -29.82 6.80 -8.70
N PRO A 31 -29.47 6.94 -10.00
CA PRO A 31 -30.39 6.67 -11.10
C PRO A 31 -30.89 5.22 -11.05
N ASN A 32 -32.18 5.02 -11.33
CA ASN A 32 -32.85 3.72 -11.42
C ASN A 32 -32.04 2.74 -12.28
N GLY A 33 -31.53 1.67 -11.65
CA GLY A 33 -30.77 0.61 -12.32
C GLY A 33 -29.85 -0.21 -11.42
N VAL A 34 -30.00 -0.15 -10.09
CA VAL A 34 -29.25 -0.99 -9.15
C VAL A 34 -30.01 -2.31 -8.99
N SER A 35 -29.35 -3.46 -9.26
CA SER A 35 -29.98 -4.77 -9.08
C SER A 35 -30.38 -4.97 -7.62
N GLN A 36 -31.47 -5.70 -7.39
CA GLN A 36 -32.00 -5.96 -6.05
C GLN A 36 -30.96 -6.62 -5.13
N GLU A 37 -30.02 -7.38 -5.72
CA GLU A 37 -28.87 -7.99 -5.06
C GLU A 37 -27.87 -6.98 -4.48
N ILE A 38 -27.67 -5.81 -5.09
CA ILE A 38 -26.80 -4.75 -4.55
C ILE A 38 -27.51 -4.01 -3.40
N ASN A 39 -28.82 -3.83 -3.48
CA ASN A 39 -29.62 -3.34 -2.35
C ASN A 39 -29.58 -4.33 -1.18
N ASP A 40 -29.66 -5.63 -1.47
CA ASP A 40 -29.48 -6.67 -0.46
C ASP A 40 -28.04 -6.65 0.08
N MET A 41 -27.03 -6.32 -0.72
CA MET A 41 -25.64 -6.15 -0.29
C MET A 41 -25.44 -4.94 0.63
N ILE A 42 -26.09 -3.81 0.38
CA ILE A 42 -26.10 -2.60 1.25
C ILE A 42 -26.85 -2.89 2.56
N THR A 43 -27.96 -3.64 2.48
CA THR A 43 -28.72 -4.07 3.67
C THR A 43 -27.95 -5.13 4.46
N THR A 44 -27.15 -5.94 3.77
CA THR A 44 -26.18 -6.87 4.34
C THR A 44 -24.95 -6.13 4.85
N GLN A 45 -24.62 -4.93 4.38
CA GLN A 45 -23.52 -4.09 4.88
C GLN A 45 -23.76 -3.66 6.32
N GLY A 46 -24.99 -3.26 6.68
CA GLY A 46 -25.37 -3.05 8.08
C GLY A 46 -25.34 -4.33 8.93
N ARG A 47 -25.48 -5.51 8.30
CA ARG A 47 -25.28 -6.81 8.95
C ARG A 47 -23.82 -7.29 8.94
N ILE A 48 -22.97 -6.83 8.03
CA ILE A 48 -21.53 -7.13 7.95
C ILE A 48 -20.77 -6.26 8.95
N GLU A 49 -21.17 -4.99 9.11
CA GLU A 49 -20.73 -4.14 10.23
C GLU A 49 -21.08 -4.76 11.60
N GLN A 50 -22.22 -5.45 11.70
CA GLN A 50 -22.63 -6.20 12.91
C GLN A 50 -22.06 -7.62 13.02
N ALA A 51 -21.82 -8.34 11.91
CA ALA A 51 -21.43 -9.75 11.93
C ALA A 51 -19.92 -9.97 11.87
N MET A 52 -19.11 -8.98 11.46
CA MET A 52 -17.65 -9.12 11.46
C MET A 52 -17.00 -8.82 12.81
N PHE A 53 -17.72 -8.20 13.74
CA PHE A 53 -17.22 -7.85 15.06
C PHE A 53 -18.36 -7.92 16.07
N ASP A 54 -18.38 -8.98 16.88
CA ASP A 54 -19.19 -9.00 18.09
C ASP A 54 -18.43 -8.19 19.15
N TRP A 55 -18.59 -6.86 19.09
CA TRP A 55 -17.88 -5.90 19.95
C TRP A 55 -18.12 -6.19 21.45
N GLU A 56 -19.28 -6.77 21.78
CA GLU A 56 -19.62 -7.23 23.14
C GLU A 56 -18.75 -8.40 23.61
N GLU A 57 -18.36 -9.33 22.72
CA GLU A 57 -17.53 -10.51 23.05
C GLU A 57 -16.07 -10.13 23.39
N LEU A 58 -15.58 -9.01 22.86
CA LEU A 58 -14.24 -8.47 23.14
C LEU A 58 -14.22 -7.52 24.37
N GLY A 59 -15.36 -7.29 25.02
CA GLY A 59 -15.46 -6.40 26.18
C GLY A 59 -15.15 -4.93 25.86
N LEU A 60 -15.31 -4.53 24.60
CA LEU A 60 -15.04 -3.17 24.13
C LEU A 60 -16.34 -2.53 23.67
N ASP A 61 -16.73 -1.41 24.29
CA ASP A 61 -17.79 -0.55 23.76
C ASP A 61 -17.46 -0.24 22.29
N GLU A 62 -18.46 -0.32 21.41
CA GLU A 62 -18.35 0.03 19.99
C GLU A 62 -17.52 1.32 19.85
N PRO A 63 -16.27 1.26 19.37
CA PRO A 63 -15.39 2.43 19.38
C PRO A 63 -16.01 3.45 18.44
N GLY A 64 -16.57 4.46 19.10
CA GLY A 64 -17.62 5.27 18.56
C GLY A 64 -17.19 5.94 17.27
N LEU A 65 -18.08 5.84 16.28
CA LEU A 65 -18.21 6.85 15.23
C LEU A 65 -18.45 8.26 15.78
N ASP A 66 -18.51 8.46 17.10
CA ASP A 66 -18.48 9.76 17.74
C ASP A 66 -17.03 10.26 17.87
N PRO A 67 -16.55 11.17 17.00
CA PRO A 67 -15.23 11.77 17.11
C PRO A 67 -15.00 12.50 18.44
N LYS A 68 -16.05 12.73 19.25
CA LYS A 68 -15.95 13.33 20.59
C LYS A 68 -15.63 12.34 21.70
N LYS A 69 -15.82 11.03 21.48
CA LYS A 69 -15.45 9.96 22.43
C LYS A 69 -14.09 9.40 22.06
N ARG A 70 -13.03 10.19 22.28
CA ARG A 70 -11.64 9.76 22.06
C ARG A 70 -11.17 8.89 23.22
N ILE A 71 -10.52 7.78 22.89
CA ILE A 71 -9.81 6.96 23.87
C ILE A 71 -8.31 7.29 23.73
N GLY A 72 -7.68 7.71 24.82
CA GLY A 72 -6.25 7.94 24.86
C GLY A 72 -5.79 9.27 24.25
N SER A 73 -4.51 9.36 23.87
CA SER A 73 -3.81 10.63 23.62
C SER A 73 -3.88 11.14 22.18
N GLY A 74 -4.29 10.29 21.23
CA GLY A 74 -4.37 10.66 19.82
C GLY A 74 -5.15 9.64 19.01
N ARG A 75 -5.43 10.01 17.76
CA ARG A 75 -6.12 9.14 16.81
C ARG A 75 -5.50 9.24 15.43
N PHE A 76 -5.38 8.14 14.70
CA PHE A 76 -4.84 8.14 13.34
C PHE A 76 -5.61 7.18 12.42
N ALA A 77 -5.47 7.40 11.12
CA ALA A 77 -6.02 6.51 10.11
C ALA A 77 -4.94 6.09 9.11
N PHE A 78 -5.00 4.83 8.69
CA PHE A 78 -4.19 4.27 7.62
C PHE A 78 -5.11 3.96 6.44
N LEU A 79 -5.00 4.76 5.37
CA LEU A 79 -5.71 4.53 4.12
C LEU A 79 -5.07 3.38 3.36
N VAL A 80 -5.88 2.43 2.94
CA VAL A 80 -5.46 1.35 2.05
C VAL A 80 -6.51 1.09 0.98
N HIS A 81 -6.13 0.38 -0.07
CA HIS A 81 -7.07 -0.19 -1.02
C HIS A 81 -6.59 -1.59 -1.40
N PRO A 82 -7.48 -2.48 -1.88
CA PRO A 82 -7.06 -3.77 -2.39
C PRO A 82 -6.18 -3.57 -3.62
N ARG A 83 -5.05 -4.27 -3.67
CA ARG A 83 -4.07 -4.20 -4.77
C ARG A 83 -4.44 -5.14 -5.90
N SER A 84 -5.17 -6.20 -5.59
CA SER A 84 -5.64 -7.11 -6.63
C SER A 84 -7.01 -7.68 -6.33
N MET A 85 -7.83 -7.72 -7.36
CA MET A 85 -9.11 -8.42 -7.33
C MET A 85 -8.94 -9.94 -7.19
N GLY A 86 -7.84 -10.52 -7.69
CA GLY A 86 -7.59 -11.95 -7.58
C GLY A 86 -7.04 -12.38 -6.22
N TYR A 87 -6.28 -11.51 -5.55
CA TYR A 87 -5.55 -11.87 -4.33
C TYR A 87 -6.09 -11.17 -3.07
N ASP A 88 -6.31 -9.85 -3.10
CA ASP A 88 -6.71 -9.09 -1.92
C ASP A 88 -8.22 -9.15 -1.68
N VAL A 89 -9.04 -8.96 -2.72
CA VAL A 89 -10.51 -8.93 -2.58
C VAL A 89 -11.09 -10.20 -1.94
N PRO A 90 -10.71 -11.43 -2.33
CA PRO A 90 -11.29 -12.63 -1.71
C PRO A 90 -10.93 -12.77 -0.22
N ARG A 91 -9.76 -12.25 0.20
CA ARG A 91 -9.29 -12.32 1.58
C ARG A 91 -9.87 -11.21 2.45
N GLN A 92 -10.05 -10.02 1.88
CA GLN A 92 -10.56 -8.84 2.59
C GLN A 92 -12.09 -8.79 2.57
N PHE A 93 -12.72 -9.32 1.52
CA PHE A 93 -14.16 -9.29 1.26
C PHE A 93 -14.64 -10.66 0.76
N PRO A 94 -14.67 -11.70 1.61
CA PRO A 94 -15.05 -13.06 1.19
C PRO A 94 -16.44 -13.13 0.54
N TYR A 95 -17.37 -12.24 0.93
CA TYR A 95 -18.70 -12.13 0.35
C TYR A 95 -18.74 -11.43 -1.02
N LEU A 96 -17.69 -10.68 -1.40
CA LEU A 96 -17.48 -10.11 -2.72
C LEU A 96 -16.57 -10.97 -3.60
N SER A 97 -16.28 -12.21 -3.19
CA SER A 97 -15.40 -13.11 -3.92
C SER A 97 -16.02 -13.59 -5.23
N ARG A 98 -15.16 -14.06 -6.15
CA ARG A 98 -15.57 -14.59 -7.48
C ARG A 98 -16.56 -15.75 -7.43
N LYS A 99 -16.80 -16.32 -6.25
CA LYS A 99 -17.83 -17.33 -6.02
C LYS A 99 -19.24 -16.78 -6.29
N TYR A 100 -19.44 -15.47 -6.10
CA TYR A 100 -20.74 -14.82 -6.17
C TYR A 100 -20.86 -13.82 -7.32
N PHE A 101 -19.74 -13.24 -7.77
CA PHE A 101 -19.73 -12.21 -8.82
C PHE A 101 -18.60 -12.44 -9.82
N ASP A 102 -18.83 -12.15 -11.10
CA ASP A 102 -17.74 -12.17 -12.08
C ASP A 102 -16.74 -11.03 -11.84
N ALA A 103 -15.51 -11.22 -12.35
CA ALA A 103 -14.39 -10.30 -12.18
C ALA A 103 -14.68 -8.86 -12.67
N GLU A 104 -15.40 -8.72 -13.77
CA GLU A 104 -15.68 -7.43 -14.40
C GLU A 104 -16.76 -6.67 -13.63
N THR A 105 -17.78 -7.39 -13.15
CA THR A 105 -18.80 -6.85 -12.25
C THR A 105 -18.19 -6.35 -10.95
N ILE A 106 -17.33 -7.14 -10.29
CA ILE A 106 -16.65 -6.67 -9.07
C ILE A 106 -15.88 -5.38 -9.35
N LYS A 107 -15.05 -5.35 -10.41
CA LYS A 107 -14.29 -4.14 -10.76
C LYS A 107 -15.20 -2.92 -10.97
N ARG A 108 -16.32 -3.07 -11.68
CA ARG A 108 -17.25 -1.96 -11.97
C ARG A 108 -18.03 -1.49 -10.73
N GLU A 109 -18.48 -2.42 -9.90
CA GLU A 109 -19.36 -2.13 -8.77
C GLU A 109 -18.61 -1.73 -7.51
N PHE A 110 -17.35 -2.16 -7.33
CA PHE A 110 -16.55 -1.87 -6.13
C PHE A 110 -16.38 -0.36 -5.89
N LEU A 111 -16.17 0.44 -6.94
CA LEU A 111 -16.09 1.91 -6.87
C LEU A 111 -17.36 2.60 -6.34
N LYS A 112 -18.50 1.91 -6.36
CA LYS A 112 -19.78 2.45 -5.90
C LYS A 112 -19.99 2.25 -4.40
N ILE A 113 -19.23 1.36 -3.78
CA ILE A 113 -19.25 1.14 -2.34
C ILE A 113 -18.59 2.36 -1.69
N PRO A 114 -19.22 3.03 -0.70
CA PRO A 114 -18.57 4.13 0.00
C PRO A 114 -17.35 3.63 0.77
N PRO A 115 -16.33 4.46 1.00
CA PRO A 115 -15.23 4.12 1.90
C PRO A 115 -15.73 3.75 3.29
N PHE A 116 -15.04 2.83 3.97
CA PHE A 116 -15.42 2.37 5.31
C PHE A 116 -14.20 2.03 6.16
N ARG A 117 -14.42 1.98 7.48
CA ARG A 117 -13.47 1.46 8.46
C ARG A 117 -13.45 -0.05 8.40
N ALA A 118 -12.33 -0.64 7.99
CA ALA A 118 -12.20 -2.08 7.87
C ALA A 118 -11.68 -2.76 9.13
N SER A 119 -10.87 -2.06 9.93
CA SER A 119 -10.27 -2.62 11.13
C SER A 119 -9.81 -1.52 12.11
N MET A 120 -9.60 -1.92 13.36
CA MET A 120 -8.85 -1.16 14.35
C MET A 120 -7.42 -1.67 14.47
N ILE A 121 -6.49 -0.71 14.60
CA ILE A 121 -5.10 -0.97 14.96
C ILE A 121 -5.01 -0.92 16.49
N THR A 122 -4.67 -2.05 17.08
CA THR A 122 -4.63 -2.29 18.53
C THR A 122 -3.20 -2.25 19.06
N GLY A 123 -3.05 -2.02 20.37
CA GLY A 123 -1.76 -2.05 21.07
C GLY A 123 -0.84 -0.86 20.83
N VAL A 124 -1.28 0.14 20.06
CA VAL A 124 -0.51 1.37 19.83
C VAL A 124 -0.56 2.24 21.09
N LYS A 125 0.62 2.57 21.61
CA LYS A 125 0.77 3.41 22.79
C LYS A 125 1.80 4.51 22.56
N ASP A 126 1.55 5.67 23.15
CA ASP A 126 2.52 6.76 23.16
C ASP A 126 3.67 6.51 24.16
N LYS A 127 4.66 7.40 24.17
CA LYS A 127 5.79 7.39 25.11
C LYS A 127 5.40 7.43 26.60
N ASN A 128 4.18 7.83 26.92
CA ASN A 128 3.63 7.88 28.28
C ASN A 128 2.73 6.67 28.58
N ASN A 129 2.71 5.66 27.70
CA ASN A 129 1.90 4.45 27.80
C ASN A 129 0.38 4.72 27.68
N ASN A 130 -0.04 5.89 27.18
CA ASN A 130 -1.44 6.14 26.82
C ASN A 130 -1.75 5.45 25.50
N LEU A 131 -2.97 4.91 25.37
CA LEU A 131 -3.45 4.36 24.11
C LEU A 131 -3.53 5.43 23.01
N VAL A 132 -3.30 5.03 21.78
CA VAL A 132 -3.52 5.85 20.58
C VAL A 132 -4.41 5.06 19.64
N GLU A 133 -5.56 5.61 19.26
CA GLU A 133 -6.54 4.90 18.42
C GLU A 133 -6.09 4.90 16.97
N GLY A 134 -5.93 3.72 16.37
CA GLY A 134 -5.63 3.58 14.95
C GLY A 134 -6.75 2.89 14.18
N TYR A 135 -6.99 3.32 12.95
CA TYR A 135 -7.97 2.71 12.06
C TYR A 135 -7.37 2.34 10.72
N VAL A 136 -7.70 1.17 10.20
CA VAL A 136 -7.51 0.86 8.77
C VAL A 136 -8.79 1.26 8.05
N ILE A 137 -8.68 2.15 7.07
CA ILE A 137 -9.82 2.60 6.27
C ILE A 137 -9.59 2.25 4.79
N ILE A 138 -10.63 1.71 4.16
CA ILE A 138 -10.56 1.21 2.79
C ILE A 138 -11.10 2.25 1.83
N ALA A 139 -10.25 2.67 0.90
CA ALA A 139 -10.68 3.24 -0.37
C ALA A 139 -11.13 2.09 -1.29
N THR A 140 -12.34 2.18 -1.81
CA THR A 140 -12.97 1.13 -2.63
C THR A 140 -12.56 1.25 -4.10
N ILE A 141 -11.26 1.41 -4.32
CA ILE A 141 -10.62 1.47 -5.63
C ILE A 141 -9.86 0.16 -5.90
N LEU A 142 -9.80 -0.24 -7.15
CA LEU A 142 -8.98 -1.37 -7.62
C LEU A 142 -8.10 -0.90 -8.79
N PRO A 143 -6.78 -1.11 -8.76
CA PRO A 143 -5.90 -0.76 -9.87
C PRO A 143 -6.38 -1.34 -11.22
N GLU A 144 -6.90 -2.56 -11.22
CA GLU A 144 -7.38 -3.24 -12.41
C GLU A 144 -8.69 -2.65 -12.99
N GLN A 145 -9.27 -1.61 -12.39
CA GLN A 145 -10.35 -0.84 -13.01
C GLN A 145 -9.83 0.04 -14.16
N LEU A 146 -8.56 0.45 -14.12
CA LEU A 146 -7.94 1.17 -15.24
C LEU A 146 -7.81 0.27 -16.47
N SER A 147 -7.68 -1.04 -16.27
CA SER A 147 -7.65 -2.04 -17.36
C SER A 147 -8.99 -2.18 -18.09
N LEU A 148 -10.10 -1.67 -17.54
CA LEU A 148 -11.42 -1.70 -18.17
C LEU A 148 -11.63 -0.57 -19.19
N ALA A 149 -10.81 0.48 -19.12
CA ALA A 149 -10.92 1.60 -20.04
C ALA A 149 -10.37 1.22 -21.41
N VAL A 150 -11.18 1.34 -22.45
CA VAL A 150 -10.77 1.06 -23.84
C VAL A 150 -10.39 2.36 -24.55
N THR A 151 -10.88 3.49 -24.05
CA THR A 151 -10.60 4.82 -24.59
C THR A 151 -9.92 5.74 -23.56
N PRO A 152 -9.12 6.74 -24.02
CA PRO A 152 -8.55 7.76 -23.12
C PRO A 152 -9.61 8.56 -22.34
N ARG A 153 -10.85 8.64 -22.85
CA ARG A 153 -11.96 9.31 -22.16
C ARG A 153 -12.46 8.48 -20.98
N GLU A 154 -12.62 7.17 -21.17
CA GLU A 154 -13.03 6.25 -20.10
C GLU A 154 -11.96 6.14 -19.03
N GLU A 155 -10.68 6.10 -19.42
CA GLU A 155 -9.55 6.07 -18.50
C GLU A 155 -9.54 7.32 -17.60
N ARG A 156 -9.64 8.51 -18.20
CA ARG A 156 -9.75 9.77 -17.43
C ARG A 156 -10.96 9.78 -16.49
N LYS A 157 -12.08 9.20 -16.91
CA LYS A 157 -13.29 9.11 -16.09
C LYS A 157 -13.07 8.16 -14.90
N ALA A 158 -12.46 6.99 -15.12
CA ALA A 158 -12.11 6.04 -14.07
C ALA A 158 -11.13 6.65 -13.06
N ILE A 159 -10.07 7.31 -13.54
CA ILE A 159 -9.12 8.07 -12.70
C ILE A 159 -9.85 9.13 -11.86
N GLY A 160 -10.81 9.85 -12.45
CA GLY A 160 -11.64 10.82 -11.75
C GLY A 160 -12.42 10.19 -10.59
N TYR A 161 -13.12 9.08 -10.83
CA TYR A 161 -13.86 8.37 -9.78
C TYR A 161 -12.95 7.80 -8.68
N MET A 162 -11.80 7.24 -9.05
CA MET A 162 -10.83 6.76 -8.07
C MET A 162 -10.33 7.90 -7.17
N LYS A 163 -10.04 9.05 -7.77
CA LYS A 163 -9.61 10.23 -7.03
C LYS A 163 -10.70 10.72 -6.07
N GLU A 164 -11.95 10.81 -6.53
CA GLU A 164 -13.09 11.18 -5.67
C GLU A 164 -13.23 10.21 -4.49
N ASN A 165 -13.08 8.90 -4.74
CA ASN A 165 -13.14 7.88 -3.69
C ASN A 165 -12.01 8.03 -2.65
N VAL A 166 -10.78 8.31 -3.09
CA VAL A 166 -9.66 8.60 -2.19
C VAL A 166 -9.93 9.86 -1.37
N GLU A 167 -10.50 10.91 -1.96
CA GLU A 167 -10.89 12.13 -1.24
C GLU A 167 -12.00 11.88 -0.20
N ASP A 168 -12.97 11.03 -0.51
CA ASP A 168 -14.02 10.64 0.44
C ASP A 168 -13.46 9.74 1.56
N THR A 169 -12.49 8.89 1.26
CA THR A 169 -11.80 8.07 2.26
C THR A 169 -10.99 8.95 3.22
N LEU A 170 -10.31 9.97 2.71
CA LEU A 170 -9.65 10.99 3.55
C LEU A 170 -10.63 11.73 4.44
N ARG A 171 -11.79 12.11 3.89
CA ARG A 171 -12.87 12.75 4.66
C ARG A 171 -13.37 11.83 5.76
N LEU A 172 -13.50 10.53 5.52
CA LEU A 172 -13.86 9.55 6.54
C LEU A 172 -12.81 9.53 7.66
N GLY A 173 -11.51 9.48 7.34
CA GLY A 173 -10.44 9.57 8.34
C GLY A 173 -10.53 10.83 9.20
N TYR A 174 -10.83 11.98 8.58
CA TYR A 174 -11.07 13.24 9.29
C TYR A 174 -12.34 13.21 10.17
N GLN A 175 -13.45 12.67 9.65
CA GLN A 175 -14.70 12.54 10.39
C GLN A 175 -14.60 11.58 11.58
N LEU A 176 -13.71 10.59 11.47
CA LEU A 176 -13.30 9.75 12.59
C LEU A 176 -12.44 10.53 13.60
N GLY A 177 -12.04 11.77 13.36
CA GLY A 177 -11.29 12.59 14.30
C GLY A 177 -9.80 12.27 14.36
N ALA A 178 -9.22 11.79 13.26
CA ALA A 178 -7.79 11.52 13.15
C ALA A 178 -6.96 12.81 13.21
N ASP A 179 -5.89 12.80 14.02
CA ASP A 179 -4.85 13.83 14.07
C ASP A 179 -3.76 13.59 13.00
N GLY A 180 -3.69 12.37 12.47
CA GLY A 180 -2.76 11.99 11.42
C GLY A 180 -3.31 10.93 10.47
N ILE A 181 -2.96 11.01 9.19
CA ILE A 181 -3.37 10.06 8.16
C ILE A 181 -2.15 9.56 7.38
N GLY A 182 -1.98 8.24 7.34
CA GLY A 182 -1.04 7.55 6.45
C GLY A 182 -1.69 7.15 5.14
N LEU A 183 -1.06 7.52 4.02
CA LEU A 183 -1.54 7.24 2.67
C LEU A 183 -0.87 5.98 2.13
N GLY A 184 -1.59 4.86 2.10
CA GLY A 184 -1.09 3.62 1.52
C GLY A 184 -1.31 3.52 0.01
N ALA A 185 -0.45 2.73 -0.64
CA ALA A 185 -0.56 2.34 -2.05
C ALA A 185 -0.84 3.55 -2.99
N LEU A 186 -1.85 3.47 -3.87
CA LEU A 186 -2.11 4.51 -4.87
C LEU A 186 -2.69 5.81 -4.29
N SER A 187 -3.07 5.85 -3.01
CA SER A 187 -3.62 7.06 -2.38
C SER A 187 -2.64 8.23 -2.43
N GLY A 188 -1.33 7.98 -2.32
CA GLY A 188 -0.30 9.00 -2.51
C GLY A 188 -0.34 9.61 -3.92
N THR A 189 -0.51 8.80 -4.95
CA THR A 189 -0.58 9.26 -6.35
C THR A 189 -1.80 10.17 -6.59
N PHE A 190 -2.97 9.78 -6.10
CA PHE A 190 -4.21 10.55 -6.31
C PHE A 190 -4.25 11.88 -5.53
N THR A 191 -3.40 12.04 -4.52
CA THR A 191 -3.35 13.20 -3.62
C THR A 191 -2.15 14.11 -3.86
N LYS A 192 -1.43 13.94 -4.98
CA LYS A 192 -0.16 14.65 -5.25
C LYS A 192 0.85 14.47 -4.11
N MET A 193 1.02 13.23 -3.67
CA MET A 193 1.88 12.83 -2.55
C MET A 193 1.46 13.48 -1.23
N GLY A 194 0.15 13.51 -0.96
CA GLY A 194 -0.40 14.11 0.25
C GLY A 194 -0.49 15.63 0.26
N LYS A 195 0.17 16.35 -0.66
CA LYS A 195 0.14 17.84 -0.68
C LYS A 195 -1.27 18.40 -0.85
N ALA A 196 -2.07 17.81 -1.74
CA ALA A 196 -3.45 18.26 -1.95
C ALA A 196 -4.33 18.03 -0.70
N THR A 197 -3.99 17.03 0.12
CA THR A 197 -4.69 16.73 1.37
C THR A 197 -4.27 17.68 2.48
N GLU A 198 -2.98 17.94 2.62
CA GLU A 198 -2.41 18.87 3.59
C GLU A 198 -2.94 20.30 3.39
N GLU A 199 -3.07 20.76 2.13
CA GLU A 199 -3.69 22.05 1.81
C GLU A 199 -5.16 22.12 2.22
N LYS A 200 -5.89 20.99 2.16
CA LYS A 200 -7.32 20.91 2.44
C LYS A 200 -7.63 20.72 3.93
N TYR A 201 -6.76 20.03 4.66
CA TYR A 201 -6.90 19.71 6.08
C TYR A 201 -5.60 20.01 6.84
N PRO A 202 -5.19 21.29 6.96
CA PRO A 202 -3.90 21.68 7.55
C PRO A 202 -3.76 21.33 9.03
N GLU A 203 -4.86 21.01 9.71
CA GLU A 203 -4.86 20.58 11.11
C GLU A 203 -4.44 19.12 11.32
N ILE A 204 -4.50 18.29 10.28
CA ILE A 204 -4.17 16.86 10.27
C ILE A 204 -2.77 16.65 9.70
N GLY A 205 -1.93 15.88 10.39
CA GLY A 205 -0.67 15.45 9.80
C GLY A 205 -0.87 14.42 8.69
N ILE A 206 -0.17 14.59 7.57
CA ILE A 206 -0.25 13.65 6.45
C ILE A 206 1.12 13.01 6.24
N THR A 207 1.15 11.69 6.08
CA THR A 207 2.33 11.00 5.60
C THR A 207 2.01 10.10 4.41
N THR A 208 2.93 10.08 3.44
CA THR A 208 2.91 9.10 2.33
C THR A 208 3.56 7.77 2.71
N GLY A 209 4.32 7.70 3.81
CA GLY A 209 5.11 6.53 4.18
C GLY A 209 6.38 6.32 3.36
N HIS A 210 6.61 7.16 2.33
CA HIS A 210 7.71 6.94 1.38
C HIS A 210 9.09 7.07 2.02
N SER A 211 9.22 7.85 3.10
CA SER A 211 10.49 8.03 3.80
C SER A 211 10.89 6.74 4.50
N PHE A 212 10.01 6.12 5.28
CA PHE A 212 10.34 4.83 5.88
C PHE A 212 10.41 3.69 4.85
N THR A 213 9.54 3.68 3.82
CA THR A 213 9.67 2.72 2.71
C THR A 213 11.05 2.79 2.07
N SER A 214 11.57 4.00 1.83
CA SER A 214 12.90 4.21 1.29
C SER A 214 13.98 3.62 2.19
N GLN A 215 13.90 3.83 3.51
CA GLN A 215 14.83 3.22 4.45
C GLN A 215 14.74 1.70 4.42
N LEU A 216 13.53 1.15 4.41
CA LEU A 216 13.31 -0.28 4.42
C LEU A 216 13.81 -0.98 3.14
N ILE A 217 13.77 -0.31 1.99
CA ILE A 217 14.44 -0.77 0.76
C ILE A 217 15.96 -0.85 0.97
N ARG A 218 16.58 0.13 1.62
CA ARG A 218 18.03 0.11 1.93
C ARG A 218 18.37 -1.08 2.81
N ASP A 219 17.59 -1.29 3.86
CA ASP A 219 17.78 -2.39 4.81
C ASP A 219 17.60 -3.75 4.11
N THR A 220 16.55 -3.87 3.28
CA THR A 220 16.28 -5.07 2.48
C THR A 220 17.43 -5.34 1.50
N PHE A 221 17.91 -4.32 0.79
CA PHE A 221 19.01 -4.45 -0.16
C PHE A 221 20.29 -4.93 0.51
N ILE A 222 20.67 -4.31 1.63
CA ILE A 222 21.90 -4.68 2.37
C ILE A 222 21.80 -6.11 2.87
N ALA A 223 20.70 -6.45 3.56
CA ALA A 223 20.53 -7.78 4.12
C ALA A 223 20.45 -8.87 3.03
N ALA A 224 19.77 -8.61 1.90
CA ALA A 224 19.62 -9.59 0.84
C ALA A 224 20.92 -9.80 0.03
N THR A 225 21.68 -8.73 -0.23
CA THR A 225 22.96 -8.84 -0.93
C THR A 225 23.99 -9.60 -0.09
N ASP A 226 24.01 -9.40 1.23
CA ASP A 226 24.82 -10.20 2.17
C ASP A 226 24.45 -11.69 2.11
N ARG A 227 23.15 -12.03 2.19
CA ARG A 227 22.67 -13.43 2.08
C ARG A 227 23.07 -14.09 0.76
N LEU A 228 23.12 -13.34 -0.34
CA LEU A 228 23.54 -13.82 -1.66
C LEU A 228 25.06 -13.78 -1.88
N ALA A 229 25.85 -13.40 -0.85
CA ALA A 229 27.30 -13.21 -0.93
C ALA A 229 27.73 -12.22 -2.04
N MET A 230 26.93 -11.17 -2.26
CA MET A 230 27.22 -10.07 -3.17
C MET A 230 27.99 -8.94 -2.46
N ASN A 231 29.16 -9.27 -1.89
CA ASN A 231 29.86 -8.39 -0.95
C ASN A 231 30.56 -7.19 -1.61
N ASP A 232 30.98 -7.35 -2.87
CA ASP A 232 31.55 -6.25 -3.66
C ASP A 232 30.44 -5.55 -4.45
N LEU A 233 29.77 -4.60 -3.80
CA LEU A 233 28.70 -3.82 -4.41
C LEU A 233 29.19 -3.09 -5.68
N GLY A 234 30.45 -2.66 -5.71
CA GLY A 234 31.06 -1.96 -6.85
C GLY A 234 31.14 -2.81 -8.13
N SER A 235 31.02 -4.13 -8.01
CA SER A 235 30.93 -5.04 -9.16
C SER A 235 29.51 -5.24 -9.70
N LEU A 236 28.49 -4.85 -8.93
CA LEU A 236 27.10 -5.12 -9.24
C LEU A 236 26.52 -4.16 -10.27
N GLU A 237 25.58 -4.68 -11.04
CA GLU A 237 24.68 -3.88 -11.86
C GLU A 237 23.28 -3.86 -11.25
N VAL A 238 22.72 -2.67 -11.06
CA VAL A 238 21.38 -2.47 -10.46
C VAL A 238 20.43 -1.86 -11.48
N ALA A 239 19.21 -2.38 -11.57
CA ALA A 239 18.13 -1.72 -12.28
C ALA A 239 17.11 -1.16 -11.31
N VAL A 240 16.65 0.07 -11.55
CA VAL A 240 15.59 0.71 -10.76
C VAL A 240 14.40 1.00 -11.67
N VAL A 241 13.27 0.34 -11.42
CA VAL A 241 12.02 0.49 -12.18
C VAL A 241 11.08 1.43 -11.43
N GLY A 242 10.63 2.50 -12.09
CA GLY A 242 9.95 3.63 -11.44
C GLY A 242 10.93 4.67 -10.88
N ALA A 243 12.10 4.82 -11.53
CA ALA A 243 13.21 5.63 -11.02
C ALA A 243 12.94 7.14 -10.95
N GLY A 244 11.97 7.67 -11.69
CA GLY A 244 11.51 9.06 -11.60
C GLY A 244 10.36 9.26 -10.60
N GLY A 245 10.00 8.21 -9.87
CA GLY A 245 9.13 8.25 -8.70
C GLY A 245 9.91 8.52 -7.41
N SER A 246 9.19 8.91 -6.36
CA SER A 246 9.78 9.27 -5.06
C SER A 246 10.60 8.13 -4.42
N ILE A 247 10.06 6.90 -4.42
CA ILE A 247 10.73 5.74 -3.82
C ILE A 247 11.85 5.23 -4.72
N GLY A 248 11.61 5.14 -6.04
CA GLY A 248 12.62 4.73 -7.01
C GLY A 248 13.82 5.65 -7.06
N GLU A 249 13.62 6.98 -7.08
CA GLU A 249 14.73 7.94 -7.04
C GLU A 249 15.53 7.80 -5.73
N SER A 250 14.86 7.58 -4.60
CA SER A 250 15.50 7.36 -3.30
C SER A 250 16.34 6.07 -3.27
N ALA A 251 15.84 4.99 -3.86
CA ALA A 251 16.58 3.75 -4.04
C ALA A 251 17.80 3.93 -4.98
N ALA A 252 17.63 4.66 -6.08
CA ALA A 252 18.72 5.00 -6.98
C ALA A 252 19.80 5.84 -6.28
N ARG A 253 19.39 6.81 -5.45
CA ARG A 253 20.30 7.64 -4.64
C ARG A 253 21.09 6.82 -3.64
N PHE A 254 20.46 5.81 -3.03
CA PHE A 254 21.16 4.88 -2.17
C PHE A 254 22.22 4.08 -2.94
N CYS A 255 21.89 3.59 -4.15
CA CYS A 255 22.82 2.82 -4.96
C CYS A 255 23.97 3.66 -5.55
N ALA A 256 23.73 4.94 -5.82
CA ALA A 256 24.75 5.85 -6.36
C ALA A 256 26.00 5.90 -5.46
N GLY A 257 27.17 5.71 -6.08
CA GLY A 257 28.46 5.65 -5.42
C GLY A 257 28.77 4.33 -4.72
N ARG A 258 27.82 3.38 -4.69
CA ARG A 258 27.99 2.05 -4.06
C ARG A 258 28.06 0.92 -5.08
N VAL A 259 27.39 1.07 -6.22
CA VAL A 259 27.33 0.03 -7.26
C VAL A 259 28.14 0.38 -8.49
N GLY A 260 28.53 -0.61 -9.28
CA GLY A 260 29.33 -0.39 -10.49
C GLY A 260 28.54 0.26 -11.61
N ARG A 261 27.36 -0.29 -11.90
CA ARG A 261 26.47 0.21 -12.95
C ARG A 261 25.04 0.31 -12.44
N MET A 262 24.29 1.29 -12.92
CA MET A 262 22.89 1.46 -12.61
C MET A 262 22.08 1.88 -13.84
N THR A 263 20.96 1.20 -14.09
CA THR A 263 20.02 1.57 -15.16
C THR A 263 18.68 1.99 -14.57
N LEU A 264 18.26 3.22 -14.89
CA LEU A 264 17.02 3.84 -14.41
C LEU A 264 15.93 3.66 -15.47
N PHE A 265 14.80 3.04 -15.11
CA PHE A 265 13.64 2.84 -15.98
C PHE A 265 12.46 3.65 -15.50
N ASP A 266 11.84 4.42 -16.39
CA ASP A 266 10.55 5.06 -16.15
C ASP A 266 9.89 5.49 -17.47
N LEU A 267 8.66 6.01 -17.40
CA LEU A 267 7.94 6.57 -18.53
C LEU A 267 8.62 7.82 -19.08
N GLY A 268 8.43 8.11 -20.37
CA GLY A 268 9.02 9.31 -21.00
C GLY A 268 8.70 10.63 -20.29
N ALA A 269 7.53 10.75 -19.64
CA ALA A 269 7.17 11.92 -18.84
C ALA A 269 8.09 12.17 -17.63
N LYS A 270 8.90 11.18 -17.25
CA LYS A 270 9.85 11.21 -16.12
C LYS A 270 11.31 11.32 -16.56
N GLU A 271 11.58 11.40 -17.85
CA GLU A 271 12.93 11.47 -18.41
C GLU A 271 13.76 12.60 -17.81
N ASN A 272 13.19 13.81 -17.74
CA ASN A 272 13.89 14.97 -17.19
C ASN A 272 14.34 14.77 -15.74
N ILE A 273 13.55 14.07 -14.92
CA ILE A 273 13.89 13.78 -13.52
C ILE A 273 15.08 12.80 -13.47
N MET A 274 15.04 11.74 -14.28
CA MET A 274 16.13 10.77 -14.37
C MET A 274 17.43 11.42 -14.88
N GLN A 275 17.35 12.30 -15.88
CA GLN A 275 18.52 13.02 -16.42
C GLN A 275 19.12 13.98 -15.39
N GLN A 276 18.29 14.73 -14.66
CA GLN A 276 18.76 15.59 -13.57
C GLN A 276 19.45 14.77 -12.46
N PHE A 277 18.89 13.61 -12.10
CA PHE A 277 19.53 12.70 -11.16
C PHE A 277 20.92 12.25 -11.64
N ILE A 278 21.04 11.89 -12.92
CA ILE A 278 22.33 11.51 -13.52
C ILE A 278 23.33 12.67 -13.46
N GLU A 279 22.91 13.89 -13.83
CA GLU A 279 23.78 15.08 -13.81
C GLU A 279 24.33 15.40 -12.41
N ILE A 280 23.48 15.28 -11.38
CA ILE A 280 23.86 15.49 -9.99
C ILE A 280 24.89 14.45 -9.53
N ASN A 281 24.69 13.18 -9.90
CA ASN A 281 25.53 12.08 -9.42
C ASN A 281 26.80 11.86 -10.26
N LYS A 282 26.86 12.35 -11.51
CA LYS A 282 28.05 12.28 -12.37
C LYS A 282 29.31 12.87 -11.72
N LYS A 283 29.16 13.84 -10.81
CA LYS A 283 30.28 14.53 -10.16
C LYS A 283 30.70 13.90 -8.82
N SER A 284 29.86 13.07 -8.23
CA SER A 284 29.99 12.61 -6.84
C SER A 284 29.98 11.09 -6.69
N SER A 285 29.76 10.35 -7.77
CA SER A 285 29.63 8.89 -7.77
C SER A 285 30.48 8.26 -8.88
N ASN A 286 31.15 7.15 -8.55
CA ASN A 286 31.86 6.32 -9.53
C ASN A 286 30.94 5.30 -10.23
N THR A 287 29.66 5.25 -9.88
CA THR A 287 28.66 4.41 -10.57
C THR A 287 28.43 4.94 -11.99
N GLU A 288 28.48 4.07 -12.99
CA GLU A 288 28.01 4.37 -14.34
C GLU A 288 26.47 4.33 -14.36
N ILE A 289 25.83 5.45 -14.66
CA ILE A 289 24.36 5.58 -14.60
C ILE A 289 23.80 5.86 -15.98
N ASN A 290 22.89 4.99 -16.42
CA ASN A 290 22.12 5.12 -17.65
C ASN A 290 20.63 5.27 -17.33
N CYS A 291 19.86 5.91 -18.19
CA CYS A 291 18.40 5.92 -18.10
C CYS A 291 17.75 5.41 -19.39
N VAL A 292 16.60 4.76 -19.23
CA VAL A 292 15.82 4.14 -20.29
C VAL A 292 14.38 4.59 -20.13
N THR A 293 13.88 5.28 -21.15
CA THR A 293 12.45 5.64 -21.22
C THR A 293 11.66 4.51 -21.87
N VAL A 294 10.59 4.10 -21.20
CA VAL A 294 9.65 3.06 -21.65
C VAL A 294 8.27 3.66 -21.92
N VAL A 295 7.48 3.00 -22.76
CA VAL A 295 6.11 3.43 -23.09
C VAL A 295 5.10 2.90 -22.07
N ASN A 296 5.23 1.63 -21.69
CA ASN A 296 4.37 0.94 -20.74
C ASN A 296 5.05 -0.37 -20.31
N GLY A 297 4.39 -1.18 -19.47
CA GLY A 297 4.93 -2.46 -18.99
C GLY A 297 5.24 -3.52 -20.07
N LYS A 298 4.80 -3.32 -21.32
CA LYS A 298 5.05 -4.24 -22.45
C LYS A 298 6.21 -3.79 -23.33
N ASP A 299 6.90 -2.69 -22.98
CA ASP A 299 8.00 -2.16 -23.78
C ASP A 299 9.18 -3.16 -23.81
N PRO A 300 9.68 -3.57 -24.99
CA PRO A 300 10.77 -4.53 -25.09
C PRO A 300 12.07 -4.04 -24.47
N LYS A 301 12.25 -2.73 -24.24
CA LYS A 301 13.46 -2.17 -23.60
C LYS A 301 13.67 -2.70 -22.18
N TYR A 302 12.64 -3.24 -21.51
CA TYR A 302 12.82 -3.94 -20.24
C TYR A 302 13.71 -5.19 -20.35
N GLU A 303 14.03 -5.68 -21.54
CA GLU A 303 15.04 -6.74 -21.72
C GLU A 303 16.43 -6.36 -21.16
N LEU A 304 16.72 -5.06 -21.02
CA LEU A 304 17.94 -4.56 -20.38
C LEU A 304 18.04 -4.92 -18.89
N LEU A 305 16.93 -5.30 -18.24
CA LEU A 305 16.93 -5.86 -16.87
C LEU A 305 17.82 -7.12 -16.77
N LYS A 306 18.13 -7.78 -17.90
CA LYS A 306 18.92 -9.02 -17.95
C LYS A 306 20.38 -8.80 -17.57
N ASN A 307 20.84 -7.55 -17.57
CA ASN A 307 22.19 -7.19 -17.15
C ASN A 307 22.29 -7.04 -15.61
N ALA A 308 21.18 -6.71 -14.95
CA ALA A 308 21.14 -6.37 -13.54
C ALA A 308 21.23 -7.59 -12.62
N ASP A 309 22.09 -7.50 -11.61
CA ASP A 309 22.17 -8.42 -10.49
C ASP A 309 21.04 -8.21 -9.48
N VAL A 310 20.64 -6.95 -9.30
CA VAL A 310 19.54 -6.53 -8.44
C VAL A 310 18.57 -5.65 -9.21
N VAL A 311 17.27 -5.95 -9.14
CA VAL A 311 16.20 -5.11 -9.68
C VAL A 311 15.37 -4.58 -8.52
N ILE A 312 15.23 -3.26 -8.42
CA ILE A 312 14.36 -2.59 -7.44
C ILE A 312 13.13 -2.07 -8.18
N CYS A 313 11.93 -2.51 -7.78
CA CYS A 313 10.66 -2.11 -8.39
C CYS A 313 9.90 -1.17 -7.45
N ALA A 314 9.61 0.05 -7.92
CA ALA A 314 8.89 1.08 -7.19
C ALA A 314 8.02 1.92 -8.15
N SER A 315 7.34 1.26 -9.09
CA SER A 315 6.44 1.91 -10.06
C SER A 315 4.98 1.90 -9.59
N THR A 316 4.15 2.69 -10.28
CA THR A 316 2.69 2.71 -10.09
C THR A 316 1.95 1.92 -11.16
N ALA A 317 2.60 0.94 -11.80
CA ALA A 317 1.94 0.08 -12.77
C ALA A 317 0.77 -0.67 -12.11
N THR A 318 -0.32 -0.87 -12.85
CA THR A 318 -1.56 -1.44 -12.31
C THR A 318 -1.61 -2.97 -12.37
N GLU A 319 -0.65 -3.58 -13.05
CA GLU A 319 -0.57 -5.03 -13.26
C GLU A 319 0.90 -5.46 -13.30
N PRO A 320 1.21 -6.71 -12.90
CA PRO A 320 2.54 -7.29 -13.10
C PRO A 320 2.90 -7.32 -14.58
N PHE A 321 4.14 -6.94 -14.92
CA PHE A 321 4.58 -6.84 -16.30
C PHE A 321 6.00 -7.32 -16.55
N ILE A 322 6.84 -7.45 -15.51
CA ILE A 322 8.19 -7.96 -15.67
C ILE A 322 8.14 -9.46 -15.94
N ARG A 323 8.88 -9.90 -16.95
CA ARG A 323 8.92 -11.29 -17.42
C ARG A 323 10.23 -11.95 -17.04
N SER A 324 10.19 -13.28 -16.90
CA SER A 324 11.36 -14.09 -16.54
C SER A 324 12.49 -14.00 -17.57
N ASP A 325 12.18 -13.93 -18.87
CA ASP A 325 13.18 -13.85 -19.94
C ASP A 325 13.94 -12.52 -20.02
N TRP A 326 13.44 -11.49 -19.34
CA TRP A 326 14.12 -10.21 -19.14
C TRP A 326 15.01 -10.18 -17.90
N LEU A 327 14.99 -11.20 -17.05
CA LEU A 327 15.76 -11.22 -15.82
C LEU A 327 17.08 -11.98 -15.98
N LYS A 328 18.10 -11.50 -15.27
CA LYS A 328 19.36 -12.23 -15.11
C LYS A 328 19.09 -13.51 -14.31
N LYS A 329 19.77 -14.60 -14.67
CA LYS A 329 19.71 -15.84 -13.87
C LYS A 329 20.23 -15.58 -12.46
N GLY A 330 19.49 -16.00 -11.46
CA GLY A 330 19.82 -15.74 -10.06
C GLY A 330 19.74 -14.26 -9.67
N ALA A 331 18.90 -13.47 -10.34
CA ALA A 331 18.65 -12.08 -9.97
C ALA A 331 18.00 -11.98 -8.59
N LEU A 332 18.34 -10.92 -7.86
CA LEU A 332 17.58 -10.46 -6.71
C LEU A 332 16.57 -9.41 -7.16
N VAL A 333 15.30 -9.55 -6.80
CA VAL A 333 14.28 -8.54 -7.07
C VAL A 333 13.67 -8.05 -5.76
N ILE A 334 13.73 -6.74 -5.51
CA ILE A 334 13.10 -6.08 -4.37
C ILE A 334 11.90 -5.31 -4.92
N ASP A 335 10.69 -5.73 -4.59
CA ASP A 335 9.45 -5.16 -5.14
C ASP A 335 8.60 -4.49 -4.04
N ASP A 336 8.53 -3.17 -4.09
CA ASP A 336 7.69 -2.33 -3.23
C ASP A 336 6.37 -1.90 -3.91
N SER A 337 6.22 -2.19 -5.21
CA SER A 337 5.09 -1.68 -5.96
C SER A 337 3.76 -2.25 -5.47
N ALA A 338 2.73 -1.42 -5.49
CA ALA A 338 1.38 -1.78 -5.06
C ALA A 338 0.38 -1.34 -6.13
N PRO A 339 0.01 -2.23 -7.08
CA PRO A 339 0.33 -3.66 -7.15
C PRO A 339 1.78 -4.01 -7.50
N PHE A 340 2.20 -5.25 -7.17
CA PHE A 340 3.53 -5.76 -7.49
C PHE A 340 3.76 -5.81 -9.01
N ASN A 341 4.97 -5.46 -9.45
CA ASN A 341 5.38 -5.42 -10.85
C ASN A 341 5.82 -6.82 -11.34
N ILE A 342 6.08 -7.72 -10.38
CA ILE A 342 6.48 -9.10 -10.58
C ILE A 342 5.30 -10.03 -10.27
N GLY A 343 5.12 -11.06 -11.08
CA GLY A 343 4.17 -12.15 -10.80
C GLY A 343 4.82 -13.26 -9.95
N GLN A 344 4.00 -14.01 -9.22
CA GLN A 344 4.47 -15.14 -8.42
C GLN A 344 5.21 -16.18 -9.29
N GLY A 345 6.40 -16.60 -8.86
CA GLY A 345 7.21 -17.60 -9.56
C GLY A 345 8.03 -17.07 -10.73
N VAL A 346 7.87 -15.81 -11.13
CA VAL A 346 8.57 -15.24 -12.30
C VAL A 346 10.08 -15.20 -12.07
N VAL A 347 10.52 -14.74 -10.91
CA VAL A 347 11.95 -14.60 -10.58
C VAL A 347 12.53 -15.96 -10.19
N GLU A 348 11.76 -16.78 -9.49
CA GLU A 348 12.14 -18.13 -9.09
C GLU A 348 12.36 -19.03 -10.32
N SER A 349 11.63 -18.81 -11.43
CA SER A 349 11.83 -19.54 -12.69
C SER A 349 13.18 -19.30 -13.37
N VAL A 350 13.90 -18.23 -13.00
CA VAL A 350 15.30 -17.99 -13.40
C VAL A 350 16.27 -18.25 -12.25
N GLY A 351 15.81 -18.98 -11.24
CA GLY A 351 16.55 -19.32 -10.04
C GLY A 351 16.92 -18.11 -9.21
N GLY A 352 16.19 -17.00 -9.31
CA GLY A 352 16.38 -15.79 -8.50
C GLY A 352 15.53 -15.79 -7.23
N VAL A 353 15.50 -14.64 -6.54
CA VAL A 353 14.69 -14.40 -5.33
C VAL A 353 13.90 -13.11 -5.47
N THR A 354 12.60 -13.14 -5.19
CA THR A 354 11.78 -11.94 -4.99
C THR A 354 11.61 -11.64 -3.50
N LEU A 355 11.78 -10.37 -3.12
CA LEU A 355 11.55 -9.86 -1.78
C LEU A 355 10.56 -8.70 -1.84
N HIS A 356 9.50 -8.77 -1.03
CA HIS A 356 8.61 -7.63 -0.82
C HIS A 356 9.14 -6.74 0.31
N VAL A 357 8.87 -5.43 0.20
CA VAL A 357 9.30 -4.43 1.19
C VAL A 357 8.32 -4.40 2.36
N VAL A 358 8.65 -5.15 3.42
CA VAL A 358 7.76 -5.43 4.55
C VAL A 358 8.52 -5.26 5.88
N ALA A 359 7.86 -4.65 6.85
CA ALA A 359 8.40 -4.38 8.17
C ALA A 359 7.75 -5.28 9.21
N ARG A 360 8.48 -5.56 10.29
CA ARG A 360 7.96 -6.20 11.49
C ARG A 360 7.33 -5.15 12.42
N THR A 361 6.18 -5.46 13.01
CA THR A 361 5.55 -4.67 14.07
C THR A 361 6.18 -5.00 15.43
N PRO A 362 6.22 -4.06 16.38
CA PRO A 362 6.56 -4.37 17.76
C PRO A 362 5.46 -5.22 18.43
N ASP A 363 5.85 -5.97 19.47
CA ASP A 363 4.94 -6.84 20.21
C ASP A 363 3.68 -6.10 20.68
N GLY A 364 2.52 -6.74 20.48
CA GLY A 364 1.22 -6.21 20.87
C GLY A 364 0.59 -5.24 19.87
N VAL A 365 1.34 -4.69 18.90
CA VAL A 365 0.76 -3.88 17.82
C VAL A 365 0.18 -4.79 16.74
N GLY A 366 -1.15 -4.77 16.62
CA GLY A 366 -1.89 -5.57 15.65
C GLY A 366 -2.79 -4.69 14.78
N PHE A 367 -2.66 -4.80 13.45
CA PHE A 367 -3.51 -4.08 12.50
C PHE A 367 -4.87 -4.77 12.26
N ASN A 368 -5.01 -6.04 12.67
CA ASN A 368 -6.23 -6.83 12.59
C ASN A 368 -6.89 -6.82 11.19
N PHE A 369 -6.07 -6.78 10.14
CA PHE A 369 -6.52 -6.70 8.75
C PHE A 369 -5.73 -7.66 7.86
N PRO A 370 -6.37 -8.41 6.96
CA PRO A 370 -5.70 -9.43 6.16
C PRO A 370 -4.90 -8.81 4.99
N PHE A 371 -3.71 -8.31 5.28
CA PHE A 371 -2.78 -7.77 4.27
C PHE A 371 -2.21 -8.85 3.32
N GLY A 372 -2.28 -10.13 3.71
CA GLY A 372 -1.76 -11.24 2.91
C GLY A 372 -0.24 -11.30 2.93
N LEU A 373 0.32 -11.01 4.10
CA LEU A 373 1.74 -11.10 4.43
C LEU A 373 2.00 -12.44 5.12
N ALA A 374 3.26 -12.88 5.13
CA ALA A 374 3.64 -14.22 5.56
C ALA A 374 3.50 -14.43 7.07
N THR A 375 3.57 -13.37 7.86
CA THR A 375 3.46 -13.41 9.31
C THR A 375 2.48 -12.36 9.82
N GLU A 376 1.87 -12.61 10.98
CA GLU A 376 0.89 -11.69 11.59
C GLU A 376 1.55 -10.40 12.11
N ASP A 377 2.84 -10.46 12.45
CA ASP A 377 3.66 -9.32 12.87
C ASP A 377 4.29 -8.58 11.67
N SER A 378 3.82 -8.81 10.45
CA SER A 378 4.30 -8.11 9.25
C SER A 378 3.32 -7.02 8.79
N ILE A 379 3.86 -5.89 8.32
CA ILE A 379 3.08 -4.79 7.76
C ILE A 379 3.84 -4.05 6.64
N PHE A 380 3.13 -3.44 5.70
CA PHE A 380 3.72 -2.54 4.71
C PHE A 380 4.25 -1.25 5.34
N ALA A 381 5.34 -0.73 4.80
CA ALA A 381 6.06 0.43 5.33
C ALA A 381 5.20 1.70 5.50
N CYS A 382 4.20 1.92 4.63
CA CYS A 382 3.29 3.06 4.77
C CYS A 382 2.42 2.99 6.04
N GLY A 383 2.05 1.79 6.49
CA GLY A 383 1.35 1.59 7.76
C GLY A 383 2.28 1.78 8.96
N VAL A 384 3.56 1.46 8.80
CA VAL A 384 4.59 1.64 9.83
C VAL A 384 4.78 3.11 10.15
N GLU A 385 4.98 3.96 9.14
CA GLU A 385 5.37 5.36 9.37
C GLU A 385 4.32 6.11 10.19
N ILE A 386 3.03 6.00 9.81
CA ILE A 386 1.95 6.66 10.57
C ILE A 386 1.82 6.08 11.99
N THR A 387 2.00 4.77 12.16
CA THR A 387 1.88 4.12 13.48
C THR A 387 3.04 4.50 14.39
N ALA A 388 4.27 4.56 13.88
CA ALA A 388 5.43 5.02 14.62
C ALA A 388 5.32 6.50 15.01
N LEU A 389 4.81 7.36 14.11
CA LEU A 389 4.51 8.76 14.44
C LEU A 389 3.44 8.85 15.54
N ALA A 390 2.44 7.97 15.52
CA ALA A 390 1.43 7.87 16.58
C ALA A 390 2.07 7.54 17.93
N MET A 391 2.92 6.50 17.98
CA MET A 391 3.64 6.08 19.20
C MET A 391 4.61 7.15 19.71
N ALA A 392 5.19 7.95 18.82
CA ALA A 392 6.05 9.06 19.20
C ALA A 392 5.30 10.31 19.68
N GLY A 393 3.97 10.36 19.55
CA GLY A 393 3.18 11.56 19.78
C GLY A 393 3.43 12.66 18.74
N LYS A 394 3.80 12.26 17.52
CA LYS A 394 4.29 13.10 16.43
C LYS A 394 3.41 13.01 15.17
N LEU A 395 2.11 12.76 15.33
CA LEU A 395 1.18 12.59 14.19
C LEU A 395 1.21 13.75 13.17
N LYS A 396 1.53 14.98 13.62
CA LYS A 396 1.67 16.17 12.78
C LYS A 396 3.01 16.30 12.04
N GLU A 397 3.99 15.46 12.36
CA GLU A 397 5.31 15.46 11.73
C GLU A 397 5.38 14.49 10.53
N GLY A 398 4.25 14.14 9.90
CA GLY A 398 4.23 13.35 8.68
C GLY A 398 5.01 14.00 7.52
N HIS A 399 5.34 13.22 6.49
CA HIS A 399 6.02 13.72 5.29
C HIS A 399 5.13 13.64 4.05
N THR A 400 4.86 14.81 3.44
CA THR A 400 4.22 14.93 2.12
C THR A 400 5.28 15.24 1.05
N GLY A 401 4.98 14.88 -0.20
CA GLY A 401 5.89 15.06 -1.32
C GLY A 401 6.94 13.93 -1.48
N PRO A 402 7.92 14.15 -2.37
CA PRO A 402 8.99 13.18 -2.61
C PRO A 402 9.81 12.89 -1.36
N SER A 403 10.19 11.62 -1.18
CA SER A 403 11.15 11.19 -0.17
C SER A 403 12.53 11.68 -0.58
N ASN A 404 13.28 12.16 0.40
CA ASN A 404 14.66 12.59 0.25
C ASN A 404 15.45 12.22 1.51
N GLU A 405 16.76 12.43 1.47
CA GLU A 405 17.64 12.04 2.57
C GLU A 405 17.25 12.71 3.91
N ASP A 406 16.89 13.99 3.90
CA ASP A 406 16.47 14.70 5.11
C ASP A 406 15.20 14.08 5.72
N SER A 407 14.21 13.75 4.88
CA SER A 407 12.98 13.11 5.32
C SER A 407 13.24 11.72 5.91
N ILE A 408 14.17 10.96 5.33
CA ILE A 408 14.55 9.63 5.79
C ILE A 408 15.27 9.73 7.14
N GLN A 409 16.25 10.63 7.27
CA GLN A 409 16.99 10.86 8.50
C GLN A 409 16.11 11.35 9.64
N ARG A 410 15.01 12.05 9.32
CA ARG A 410 14.02 12.49 10.31
C ARG A 410 13.09 11.37 10.75
N ILE A 411 12.60 10.55 9.81
CA ILE A 411 11.57 9.54 10.07
C ILE A 411 12.16 8.22 10.57
N ALA A 412 13.24 7.71 9.95
CA ALA A 412 13.77 6.38 10.26
C ALA A 412 14.11 6.20 11.76
N PRO A 413 14.75 7.16 12.46
CA PRO A 413 15.01 7.01 13.89
C PRO A 413 13.74 6.92 14.74
N ILE A 414 12.66 7.61 14.35
CA ILE A 414 11.36 7.55 15.04
C ILE A 414 10.80 6.13 14.92
N VAL A 415 10.86 5.57 13.71
CA VAL A 415 10.35 4.22 13.42
C VAL A 415 11.14 3.15 14.17
N THR A 416 12.47 3.22 14.13
CA THR A 416 13.33 2.30 14.87
C THR A 416 13.10 2.40 16.38
N ALA A 417 12.98 3.62 16.92
CA ALA A 417 12.70 3.82 18.35
C ALA A 417 11.33 3.28 18.78
N ALA A 418 10.36 3.23 17.86
CA ALA A 418 9.05 2.62 18.09
C ALA A 418 9.07 1.08 18.01
N GLY A 419 10.21 0.46 17.71
CA GLY A 419 10.39 -1.00 17.70
C GLY A 419 10.02 -1.68 16.39
N PHE A 420 9.74 -0.91 15.33
CA PHE A 420 9.59 -1.47 13.99
C PHE A 420 10.95 -1.75 13.36
N GLY A 421 11.01 -2.74 12.50
CA GLY A 421 12.24 -3.12 11.80
C GLY A 421 11.98 -3.95 10.55
N LEU A 422 13.03 -4.49 9.95
CA LEU A 422 12.92 -5.38 8.80
C LEU A 422 12.20 -6.69 9.18
N ALA A 423 11.14 -7.04 8.45
CA ALA A 423 10.47 -8.33 8.61
C ALA A 423 11.35 -9.48 8.09
N PRO A 424 11.10 -10.73 8.50
CA PRO A 424 11.59 -11.88 7.76
C PRO A 424 11.28 -11.72 6.26
N PHE A 425 12.26 -12.05 5.43
CA PHE A 425 12.11 -11.97 3.99
C PHE A 425 10.92 -12.80 3.52
N GLN A 426 10.11 -12.19 2.66
CA GLN A 426 8.86 -12.78 2.20
C GLN A 426 8.48 -12.28 0.82
N SER A 427 7.74 -13.11 0.09
CA SER A 427 7.10 -12.75 -1.17
C SER A 427 5.78 -13.52 -1.31
N PHE A 428 4.78 -12.87 -1.89
CA PHE A 428 3.41 -13.40 -2.07
C PHE A 428 2.79 -14.07 -0.83
N GLY A 429 3.04 -13.52 0.36
CA GLY A 429 2.51 -14.06 1.62
C GLY A 429 3.21 -15.34 2.10
N VAL A 430 4.40 -15.65 1.57
CA VAL A 430 5.22 -16.80 1.94
C VAL A 430 6.61 -16.32 2.35
N LEU A 431 7.19 -16.95 3.38
CA LEU A 431 8.56 -16.68 3.79
C LEU A 431 9.55 -17.14 2.72
N VAL A 432 10.54 -16.31 2.42
CA VAL A 432 11.70 -16.69 1.62
C VAL A 432 12.71 -17.36 2.53
N THR A 433 13.08 -18.59 2.18
CA THR A 433 13.88 -19.48 3.01
C THR A 433 15.37 -19.40 2.66
N ASP A 434 16.20 -19.94 3.56
CA ASP A 434 17.64 -20.11 3.30
C ASP A 434 17.91 -20.97 2.06
N GLN A 435 17.02 -21.91 1.74
CA GLN A 435 17.13 -22.73 0.54
C GLN A 435 16.96 -21.90 -0.73
N ASP A 436 16.06 -20.93 -0.74
CA ASP A 436 15.84 -20.03 -1.88
C ASP A 436 17.08 -19.18 -2.16
N PHE A 437 17.69 -18.63 -1.11
CA PHE A 437 18.97 -17.91 -1.21
C PHE A 437 20.11 -18.80 -1.71
N GLU A 438 20.21 -20.04 -1.23
CA GLU A 438 21.24 -20.99 -1.67
C GLU A 438 21.05 -21.44 -3.13
N ILE A 439 19.81 -21.62 -3.59
CA ILE A 439 19.50 -21.88 -5.01
C ILE A 439 19.99 -20.70 -5.85
N ALA A 440 19.60 -19.48 -5.49
CA ALA A 440 19.99 -18.29 -6.26
C ALA A 440 21.49 -18.09 -6.28
N LYS A 441 22.18 -18.28 -5.16
CA LYS A 441 23.64 -18.24 -5.09
C LYS A 441 24.30 -19.26 -6.02
N LYS A 442 23.82 -20.51 -6.06
CA LYS A 442 24.36 -21.54 -6.97
C LYS A 442 24.12 -21.20 -8.43
N VAL A 443 22.93 -20.68 -8.77
CA VAL A 443 22.59 -20.25 -10.13
C VAL A 443 23.49 -19.10 -10.58
N ARG A 444 23.69 -18.08 -9.72
CA ARG A 444 24.62 -16.96 -9.99
C ARG A 444 26.06 -17.43 -10.23
N GLN A 445 26.49 -18.47 -9.52
CA GLN A 445 27.83 -19.06 -9.65
C GLN A 445 27.95 -20.04 -10.84
N GLY A 446 26.88 -20.26 -11.62
CA GLY A 446 26.85 -21.23 -12.71
C GLY A 446 26.91 -22.69 -12.23
N ARG A 447 26.65 -22.96 -10.95
CA ARG A 447 26.68 -24.29 -10.32
C ARG A 447 25.33 -25.01 -10.36
N LEU A 448 24.27 -24.30 -10.73
CA LEU A 448 22.92 -24.82 -10.88
C LEU A 448 22.27 -24.13 -12.08
N THR A 449 21.53 -24.89 -12.89
CA THR A 449 20.65 -24.32 -13.91
C THR A 449 19.29 -24.06 -13.26
N PRO A 450 18.66 -22.90 -13.52
CA PRO A 450 17.32 -22.57 -13.03
C PRO A 450 16.28 -23.66 -13.26
#